data_AF-A0A6N7S9U6-F1
#
_entry.id   AF-A0A6N7S9U6-F1
#
_cell.length_a   1.000
_cell.length_b   1.000
_cell.length_c   1.000
_cell.angle_alpha   90.00
_cell.angle_beta   90.00
_cell.angle_gamma   90.00
#
_symmetry.space_group_name_H-M   'P 1'
#
loop_
_entity.id
_entity.type
_entity.pdbx_description
1 polymer ?
#
loop_
_entity_poly.entity_id
_entity_poly.type
_entity_poly.pdbx_seq_one_letter_code
_entity_poly.pdbx_strand_id
1 'polypeptide(L)'
;MKLTMTRYAVRPGKETLAREWMEVLNQRHAEVQATLADEKMALEAIFIEEGETGMTLTWVDLQGAGQDVLVSEHPIDQVHLKYWRECIDPAVSPVELLSVNCFADTRVQQALLAAIGEQDSSIIHR
;
A
#
# COMPACT_ATOMS: atom_id res chain seq x y z
N MET A 1 -11.95 -8.35 -2.66
CA MET A 1 -10.47 -8.27 -2.58
C MET A 1 -9.84 -8.03 -3.95
N LYS A 2 -8.97 -7.02 -4.10
CA LYS A 2 -8.21 -6.74 -5.33
C LYS A 2 -6.73 -6.58 -4.98
N LEU A 3 -5.84 -7.29 -5.69
CA LEU A 3 -4.39 -7.07 -5.60
C LEU A 3 -4.00 -6.03 -6.66
N THR A 4 -3.45 -4.91 -6.22
CA THR A 4 -2.95 -3.85 -7.10
C THR A 4 -1.46 -3.64 -6.92
N MET A 5 -0.85 -3.18 -8.00
CA MET A 5 0.55 -2.76 -7.97
C MET A 5 0.69 -1.51 -8.83
N THR A 6 1.13 -0.41 -8.22
CA THR A 6 1.23 0.89 -8.88
C THR A 6 2.58 1.51 -8.60
N ARG A 7 3.29 1.91 -9.67
CA ARG A 7 4.58 2.58 -9.58
C ARG A 7 4.42 4.10 -9.73
N TYR A 8 5.05 4.84 -8.84
CA TYR A 8 5.09 6.29 -8.80
C TYR A 8 6.52 6.79 -8.91
N ALA A 9 6.75 7.80 -9.76
CA ALA A 9 8.05 8.44 -9.84
C ALA A 9 8.25 9.37 -8.64
N VAL A 10 9.44 9.33 -8.05
CA VAL A 10 9.88 10.32 -7.05
C VAL A 10 10.45 11.53 -7.79
N ARG A 11 10.14 12.73 -7.32
CA ARG A 11 10.69 13.98 -7.85
C ARG A 11 12.22 13.97 -7.77
N PRO A 12 12.93 14.44 -8.81
CA PRO A 12 14.38 14.57 -8.75
C PRO A 12 14.83 15.41 -7.55
N GLY A 13 15.80 14.91 -6.77
CA GLY A 13 16.32 15.56 -5.57
C GLY A 13 15.50 15.34 -4.30
N LYS A 14 14.41 14.56 -4.35
CA LYS A 14 13.59 14.18 -3.18
C LYS A 14 13.88 12.76 -2.68
N GLU A 15 14.88 12.08 -3.22
CA GLU A 15 15.21 10.68 -2.91
C GLU A 15 15.52 10.47 -1.43
N THR A 16 16.23 11.42 -0.80
CA THR A 16 16.52 11.35 0.65
C THR A 16 15.24 11.48 1.47
N LEU A 17 14.34 12.39 1.09
CA LEU A 17 13.06 12.59 1.75
C LEU A 17 12.12 11.38 1.57
N ALA A 18 12.15 10.74 0.39
CA ALA A 18 11.38 9.53 0.13
C ALA A 18 11.86 8.34 0.99
N ARG A 19 13.16 8.24 1.28
CA ARG A 19 13.67 7.23 2.23
C ARG A 19 13.28 7.56 3.68
N GLU A 20 13.40 8.82 4.07
CA GLU A 20 12.95 9.29 5.39
C GLU A 20 11.47 8.96 5.59
N TRP A 21 10.63 9.17 4.57
CA TRP A 21 9.23 8.78 4.60
C TRP A 21 9.05 7.29 4.92
N MET A 22 9.71 6.39 4.19
CA MET A 22 9.62 4.95 4.44
C MET A 22 10.12 4.59 5.84
N GLU A 23 11.16 5.26 6.34
CA GLU A 23 11.66 5.07 7.69
C GLU A 23 10.64 5.54 8.75
N VAL A 24 9.97 6.68 8.55
CA VAL A 24 8.90 7.15 9.44
C VAL A 24 7.74 6.16 9.52
N LEU A 25 7.31 5.58 8.40
CA LEU A 25 6.25 4.56 8.40
C LEU A 25 6.67 3.31 9.17
N ASN A 26 7.91 2.83 8.96
CA ASN A 26 8.45 1.69 9.69
C ASN A 26 8.60 1.98 11.19
N GLN A 27 9.04 3.17 11.58
CA GLN A 27 9.17 3.56 12.99
C GLN A 27 7.81 3.70 13.68
N ARG A 28 6.77 4.15 12.94
CA ARG A 28 5.40 4.30 13.43
C ARG A 28 4.49 3.13 13.02
N HIS A 29 5.08 1.94 12.92
CA HIS A 29 4.39 0.73 12.42
C HIS A 29 3.05 0.44 13.12
N ALA A 30 2.96 0.61 14.43
CA ALA A 30 1.72 0.35 15.16
C ALA A 30 0.59 1.31 14.76
N GLU A 31 0.92 2.57 14.43
CA GLU A 31 -0.05 3.54 13.95
C GLU A 31 -0.47 3.23 12.51
N VAL A 32 0.48 2.88 11.63
CA VAL A 32 0.17 2.43 10.26
C VAL A 32 -0.73 1.18 10.30
N GLN A 33 -0.42 0.20 11.14
CA GLN A 33 -1.23 -1.02 11.23
C GLN A 33 -2.67 -0.73 11.71
N ALA A 34 -2.89 0.34 12.48
CA ALA A 34 -4.22 0.72 12.93
C ALA A 34 -5.09 1.27 11.79
N THR A 35 -4.50 1.87 10.76
CA THR A 35 -5.25 2.43 9.62
C THR A 35 -5.79 1.34 8.69
N LEU A 36 -5.03 0.24 8.55
CA LEU A 36 -5.36 -0.88 7.66
C LEU A 36 -6.75 -1.48 7.92
N ALA A 37 -7.19 -1.53 9.18
CA ALA A 37 -8.50 -2.07 9.54
C ALA A 37 -9.65 -1.20 9.00
N ASP A 38 -9.56 0.11 9.15
CA ASP A 38 -10.58 1.06 8.67
C ASP A 38 -10.61 1.11 7.13
N GLU A 39 -9.43 0.99 6.51
CA GLU A 39 -9.25 0.96 5.06
C GLU A 39 -9.61 -0.41 4.44
N LYS A 40 -9.97 -1.41 5.25
CA LYS A 40 -10.13 -2.82 4.85
C LYS A 40 -8.99 -3.29 3.95
N MET A 41 -7.78 -2.92 4.32
CA MET A 41 -6.55 -3.24 3.62
C MET A 41 -5.87 -4.40 4.35
N ALA A 42 -5.74 -5.55 3.68
CA ALA A 42 -5.10 -6.72 4.27
C ALA A 42 -3.58 -6.69 4.17
N LEU A 43 -3.04 -5.94 3.20
CA LEU A 43 -1.62 -5.78 2.97
C LEU A 43 -1.38 -4.43 2.32
N GLU A 44 -0.37 -3.72 2.83
CA GLU A 44 0.34 -2.68 2.11
C GLU A 44 1.83 -3.04 2.14
N ALA A 45 2.48 -2.98 0.98
CA ALA A 45 3.91 -3.09 0.84
C ALA A 45 4.41 -2.04 -0.14
N ILE A 46 5.55 -1.41 0.17
CA ILE A 46 6.12 -0.35 -0.63
C ILE A 46 7.57 -0.74 -0.96
N PHE A 47 7.89 -0.76 -2.25
CA PHE A 47 9.22 -1.10 -2.74
C PHE A 47 9.88 0.15 -3.33
N ILE A 48 11.16 0.35 -3.01
CA ILE A 48 12.00 1.38 -3.62
C ILE A 48 12.79 0.75 -4.76
N GLU A 49 12.75 1.38 -5.93
CA GLU A 49 13.64 1.07 -7.06
C GLU A 49 14.51 2.29 -7.35
N GLU A 50 15.82 2.06 -7.50
CA GLU A 50 16.78 3.06 -7.95
C GLU A 50 17.29 2.66 -9.33
N GLY A 51 17.11 3.54 -10.31
CA GLY A 51 17.53 3.29 -11.68
C GLY A 51 18.08 4.53 -12.37
N GLU A 52 18.48 4.37 -13.63
CA GLU A 52 19.04 5.45 -14.45
C GLU A 52 18.06 6.62 -14.64
N THR A 53 16.76 6.35 -14.59
CA THR A 53 15.69 7.35 -14.73
C THR A 53 15.29 7.99 -13.40
N GLY A 54 16.00 7.69 -12.30
CA GLY A 54 15.70 8.18 -10.95
C GLY A 54 15.07 7.13 -10.04
N MET A 55 14.56 7.59 -8.90
CA MET A 55 13.93 6.75 -7.88
C MET A 55 12.43 6.57 -8.17
N THR A 56 11.91 5.37 -7.96
CA THR A 56 10.47 5.10 -7.95
C THR A 56 10.04 4.37 -6.68
N LEU A 57 8.79 4.60 -6.28
CA LEU A 57 8.12 3.84 -5.23
C LEU A 57 7.02 3.00 -5.88
N THR A 58 7.03 1.70 -5.61
CA THR A 58 5.99 0.78 -6.08
C THR A 58 5.15 0.33 -4.90
N TRP A 59 3.89 0.75 -4.89
CA TRP A 59 2.88 0.26 -3.95
C TRP A 59 2.36 -1.09 -4.41
N VAL A 60 2.25 -2.02 -3.46
CA VAL A 60 1.54 -3.28 -3.60
C VAL A 60 0.52 -3.34 -2.47
N ASP A 61 -0.75 -3.36 -2.83
CA ASP A 61 -1.82 -3.35 -1.86
C ASP A 61 -2.84 -4.46 -2.15
N LEU A 62 -3.41 -5.00 -1.09
CA LEU A 62 -4.50 -5.95 -1.15
C LEU A 62 -5.67 -5.41 -0.35
N GLN A 63 -6.64 -4.84 -1.05
CA GLN A 63 -7.74 -4.12 -0.44
C GLN A 63 -9.11 -4.74 -0.73
N GLY A 64 -10.00 -4.68 0.26
CA GLY A 64 -11.44 -4.86 0.11
C GLY A 64 -12.14 -3.54 -0.25
N ALA A 65 -13.47 -3.48 -0.14
CA ALA A 65 -14.23 -2.22 -0.27
C ALA A 65 -14.19 -1.44 1.06
N GLY A 66 -13.10 -0.72 1.31
CA GLY A 66 -12.84 0.04 2.53
C GLY A 66 -12.82 1.56 2.35
N GLN A 67 -12.40 2.25 3.41
CA GLN A 67 -12.27 3.71 3.43
C GLN A 67 -11.05 4.19 2.62
N ASP A 68 -11.17 5.38 2.00
CA ASP A 68 -10.06 6.05 1.31
C ASP A 68 -9.20 6.81 2.34
N VAL A 69 -7.88 6.71 2.22
CA VAL A 69 -6.90 7.42 3.07
C VAL A 69 -7.16 8.94 3.13
N LEU A 70 -7.74 9.52 2.08
CA LEU A 70 -8.04 10.96 2.01
C LEU A 70 -9.09 11.43 3.03
N VAL A 71 -9.91 10.53 3.55
CA VAL A 71 -10.91 10.84 4.60
C VAL A 71 -10.50 10.30 5.97
N SER A 72 -9.27 9.79 6.10
CA SER A 72 -8.78 9.25 7.37
C SER A 72 -8.53 10.32 8.43
N GLU A 73 -8.96 10.02 9.65
CA GLU A 73 -8.70 10.82 10.85
C GLU A 73 -7.40 10.40 11.57
N HIS A 74 -6.72 9.35 11.08
CA HIS A 74 -5.48 8.88 11.70
C HIS A 74 -4.34 9.89 11.48
N PRO A 75 -3.62 10.30 12.54
CA PRO A 75 -2.52 11.25 12.42
C PRO A 75 -1.38 10.77 11.50
N ILE A 76 -1.16 9.45 11.42
CA ILE A 76 -0.14 8.87 10.54
C ILE A 76 -0.49 9.08 9.06
N ASP A 77 -1.76 9.04 8.68
CA ASP A 77 -2.19 9.24 7.29
C ASP A 77 -1.98 10.68 6.82
N GLN A 78 -2.15 11.65 7.71
CA GLN A 78 -1.82 13.05 7.40
C GLN A 78 -0.31 13.24 7.18
N VAL A 79 0.53 12.55 7.95
CA VAL A 79 1.99 12.53 7.72
C VAL A 79 2.33 11.84 6.41
N HIS A 80 1.69 10.70 6.15
CA HIS A 80 1.86 9.93 4.91
C HIS A 80 1.51 10.76 3.67
N LEU A 81 0.34 11.42 3.67
CA LEU A 81 -0.12 12.32 2.60
C LEU A 81 0.77 13.54 2.42
N LYS A 82 1.40 14.05 3.49
CA LYS A 82 2.37 15.14 3.38
C LYS A 82 3.61 14.68 2.62
N TYR A 83 4.23 13.56 3.01
CA TYR A 83 5.36 13.02 2.28
C TYR A 83 5.01 12.69 0.83
N TRP A 84 3.83 12.09 0.60
CA TRP A 84 3.32 11.82 -0.74
C TRP A 84 3.38 13.06 -1.64
N ARG A 85 2.78 14.18 -1.19
CA ARG A 85 2.72 15.44 -1.95
C ARG A 85 4.10 16.02 -2.24
N GLU A 86 5.04 15.87 -1.29
CA GLU A 86 6.39 16.39 -1.40
C GLU A 86 7.32 15.52 -2.25
N CYS A 87 7.13 14.20 -2.25
CA CYS A 87 8.03 13.24 -2.87
C CYS A 87 7.57 12.78 -4.25
N ILE A 88 6.28 12.53 -4.45
CA ILE A 88 5.77 11.99 -5.72
C ILE A 88 5.71 13.08 -6.78
N ASP A 89 6.17 12.76 -7.99
CA ASP A 89 6.13 13.67 -9.14
C ASP A 89 4.79 13.54 -9.89
N PRO A 90 3.87 14.52 -9.78
CA PRO A 90 2.59 14.50 -10.47
C PRO A 90 2.72 14.77 -11.97
N ALA A 91 3.90 15.21 -12.45
CA ALA A 91 4.14 15.39 -13.89
C ALA A 91 4.36 14.05 -14.61
N VAL A 92 4.66 12.97 -13.86
CA VAL A 92 4.82 11.62 -14.38
C VAL A 92 3.59 10.81 -14.00
N SER A 93 2.86 10.34 -15.00
CA SER A 93 1.70 9.48 -14.75
C SER A 93 2.12 8.21 -14.00
N PRO A 94 1.37 7.79 -12.98
CA PRO A 94 1.62 6.51 -12.33
C PRO A 94 1.45 5.36 -13.33
N VAL A 95 2.22 4.30 -13.13
CA VAL A 95 2.14 3.08 -13.95
C VAL A 95 1.43 2.02 -13.14
N GLU A 96 0.19 1.71 -13.52
CA GLU A 96 -0.53 0.56 -12.99
C GLU A 96 -0.03 -0.72 -13.66
N LEU A 97 0.34 -1.72 -12.87
CA LEU A 97 0.76 -3.02 -13.35
C LEU A 97 -0.41 -4.01 -13.28
N LEU A 98 -0.59 -4.77 -14.36
CA LEU A 98 -1.63 -5.78 -14.44
C LEU A 98 -1.19 -7.03 -13.68
N SER A 99 -1.95 -7.42 -12.66
CA SER A 99 -1.82 -8.75 -12.06
C SER A 99 -2.38 -9.80 -13.03
N VAL A 100 -1.48 -10.59 -13.63
CA VAL A 100 -1.86 -11.66 -14.59
C VAL A 100 -2.05 -13.00 -13.89
N ASN A 101 -1.20 -13.31 -12.91
CA ASN A 101 -1.29 -14.53 -12.09
C ASN A 101 -1.08 -14.18 -10.62
N CYS A 102 -1.95 -14.68 -9.75
CA CYS A 102 -1.84 -14.52 -8.30
C CYS A 102 -2.30 -15.80 -7.60
N PHE A 103 -1.38 -16.47 -6.92
CA PHE A 103 -1.66 -17.70 -6.18
C PHE A 103 -1.27 -17.50 -4.71
N ALA A 104 -2.10 -18.01 -3.81
CA ALA A 104 -1.84 -18.00 -2.38
C ALA A 104 -2.24 -19.36 -1.80
N ASP A 105 -1.46 -19.86 -0.83
CA ASP A 105 -1.84 -21.01 -0.01
C ASP A 105 -3.18 -20.73 0.67
N THR A 106 -4.03 -21.76 0.84
CA THR A 106 -5.37 -21.59 1.42
C THR A 106 -5.34 -20.92 2.79
N ARG A 107 -4.32 -21.18 3.61
CA ARG A 107 -4.16 -20.53 4.94
C ARG A 107 -3.95 -19.04 4.79
N VAL A 108 -3.18 -18.62 3.79
CA VAL A 108 -2.95 -17.20 3.48
C VAL A 108 -4.24 -16.57 2.94
N GLN A 109 -4.94 -17.23 2.01
CA GLN A 109 -6.22 -16.73 1.50
C GLN A 109 -7.23 -16.47 2.62
N GLN A 110 -7.38 -17.42 3.55
CA GLN A 110 -8.28 -17.26 4.69
C GLN A 110 -7.87 -16.10 5.61
N ALA A 111 -6.57 -15.95 5.87
CA ALA A 111 -6.08 -14.84 6.68
C ALA A 111 -6.37 -13.48 6.02
N LEU A 112 -6.18 -13.37 4.71
CA LEU A 112 -6.43 -12.13 3.96
C LEU A 112 -7.93 -11.79 3.91
N LEU A 113 -8.79 -12.78 3.69
CA LEU A 113 -10.25 -12.60 3.74
C LEU A 113 -10.71 -12.14 5.13
N ALA A 114 -10.23 -12.81 6.19
CA ALA A 114 -10.54 -12.42 7.56
C ALA A 114 -10.08 -11.00 7.88
N ALA A 115 -8.91 -10.59 7.40
CA ALA A 115 -8.36 -9.25 7.60
C ALA A 115 -9.21 -8.14 6.97
N ILE A 116 -9.90 -8.41 5.85
CA ILE A 116 -10.83 -7.46 5.20
C ILE A 116 -12.29 -7.61 5.64
N GLY A 117 -12.57 -8.45 6.64
CA GLY A 117 -13.92 -8.69 7.14
C GLY A 117 -14.82 -9.55 6.24
N GLU A 118 -14.23 -10.29 5.30
CA GLU A 118 -14.93 -11.26 4.45
C GLU A 118 -14.70 -12.68 5.03
N GLN A 119 -15.76 -13.48 5.23
CA GLN A 119 -15.62 -14.90 5.55
C GLN A 119 -16.13 -15.76 4.40
N ASP A 120 -15.27 -16.63 3.88
CA ASP A 120 -15.67 -17.60 2.86
C ASP A 120 -16.38 -18.80 3.51
N SER A 121 -17.70 -18.85 3.36
CA SER A 121 -18.54 -19.94 3.87
C SER A 121 -18.45 -21.23 3.05
N SER A 122 -17.74 -21.23 1.90
CA SER A 122 -17.74 -22.35 0.96
C SER A 122 -16.69 -23.44 1.24
N ILE A 123 -15.76 -23.21 2.18
CA ILE A 123 -14.61 -24.11 2.43
C ILE A 123 -14.80 -25.03 3.65
N ILE A 124 -15.87 -24.86 4.43
CA ILE A 124 -16.14 -25.68 5.64
C ILE A 124 -16.63 -27.12 5.30
N HIS A 125 -16.78 -27.47 4.02
CA HIS A 125 -17.27 -28.78 3.58
C HIS A 125 -16.33 -29.55 2.64
N ARG A 126 -15.05 -29.66 2.98
CA ARG A 126 -14.17 -30.73 2.44
C ARG A 126 -13.32 -31.37 3.51
#